data_AF-A0AAW2CG91-F1
#
_entry.id   AF-A0AAW2CG91-F1
#
_cell.length_a   1.000
_cell.length_b   1.000
_cell.length_c   1.000
_cell.angle_alpha   90.00
_cell.angle_beta   90.00
_cell.angle_gamma   90.00
#
_symmetry.space_group_name_H-M   'P 1'
#
loop_
_entity.id
_entity.type
_entity.pdbx_description
1 polymer ?
#
loop_
_entity_poly.entity_id
_entity_poly.type
_entity_poly.pdbx_seq_one_letter_code
_entity_poly.pdbx_strand_id
1 'polypeptide(L)'
;MEVAELDEALKVLDSSLSLIKWRLKSQSRRRLEIDILALCTGMRPVVMIDYGGKMPELQDRLCALIKLIQKQSPIFEHLKVMVVEDMIYLIHVKGLSEYIRSSLSLEVPLLFVDLEHDPPKMITQAENSPVGMQLISIQKFFSTLFPQDGIKDDLLSCHRTESMGDATSSTHEFVTSQSSEFIDLSSCMHNTLVTVPTLNGWLLGYPVVYLFSTEHIADAIYNLSTKSLRIFKILVCRNAAPSKGSQLEELLSFSVPYDLSMGGSKEQWAEAFLAHMQEKWERCRPAWSSLQMEVSECYPQAIVL
;
A
#
# COMPACT_ATOMS: atom_id res chain seq x y z
N MET A 1 2.44 6.32 -19.55
CA MET A 1 2.88 7.66 -19.13
C MET A 1 4.23 7.94 -19.75
N GLU A 2 4.31 8.92 -20.64
CA GLU A 2 5.58 9.34 -21.30
C GLU A 2 6.40 10.30 -20.43
N VAL A 3 7.64 10.59 -20.83
CA VAL A 3 8.54 11.53 -20.10
C VAL A 3 7.93 12.94 -20.00
N ALA A 4 7.24 13.40 -21.04
CA ALA A 4 6.60 14.71 -21.04
C ALA A 4 5.41 14.78 -20.04
N GLU A 5 4.60 13.71 -19.99
CA GLU A 5 3.49 13.59 -19.03
C GLU A 5 4.01 13.48 -17.60
N LEU A 6 5.15 12.81 -17.40
CA LEU A 6 5.85 12.73 -16.11
C LEU A 6 6.29 14.12 -15.62
N ASP A 7 6.91 14.92 -16.50
CA ASP A 7 7.32 16.29 -16.18
C ASP A 7 6.11 17.20 -15.92
N GLU A 8 5.00 17.01 -16.64
CA GLU A 8 3.74 17.72 -16.38
C GLU A 8 3.13 17.34 -15.04
N ALA A 9 3.05 16.05 -14.72
CA ALA A 9 2.54 15.53 -13.45
C ALA A 9 3.33 16.12 -12.27
N LEU A 10 4.67 16.17 -12.37
CA LEU A 10 5.52 16.78 -11.35
C LEU A 10 5.29 18.28 -11.21
N LYS A 11 5.11 19.02 -12.31
CA LYS A 11 4.78 20.46 -12.26
C LYS A 11 3.45 20.72 -11.58
N VAL A 12 2.43 19.91 -11.88
CA VAL A 12 1.10 20.00 -11.26
C VAL A 12 1.17 19.66 -9.77
N LEU A 13 1.95 18.65 -9.39
CA LEU A 13 2.17 18.30 -8.00
C LEU A 13 2.87 19.45 -7.24
N ASP A 14 3.93 20.01 -7.81
CA ASP A 14 4.71 21.10 -7.22
C ASP A 14 3.90 22.40 -7.06
N SER A 15 3.10 22.75 -8.06
CA SER A 15 2.19 23.91 -8.00
C SER A 15 1.14 23.70 -6.90
N SER A 16 0.57 22.50 -6.82
CA SER A 16 -0.48 22.15 -5.86
C SER A 16 0.02 22.14 -4.42
N LEU A 17 1.20 21.56 -4.17
CA LEU A 17 1.87 21.59 -2.87
C LEU A 17 2.13 23.03 -2.39
N SER A 18 2.51 23.91 -3.31
CA SER A 18 2.75 25.33 -3.03
C SER A 18 1.45 26.06 -2.67
N LEU A 19 0.34 25.76 -3.37
CA LEU A 19 -0.97 26.36 -3.12
C LEU A 19 -1.57 25.95 -1.76
N ILE A 20 -1.47 24.67 -1.39
CA ILE A 20 -1.95 24.19 -0.08
C ILE A 20 -0.99 24.55 1.08
N LYS A 21 0.18 25.14 0.76
CA LYS A 21 1.21 25.55 1.73
C LYS A 21 1.66 24.42 2.65
N TRP A 22 1.69 23.19 2.15
CA TRP A 22 2.13 22.04 2.93
C TRP A 22 3.65 22.06 3.07
N ARG A 23 4.13 22.34 4.29
CA ARG A 23 5.56 22.40 4.61
C ARG A 23 6.15 21.00 4.81
N LEU A 24 6.60 20.37 3.73
CA LEU A 24 7.34 19.12 3.75
C LEU A 24 8.86 19.37 3.82
N LYS A 25 9.58 18.54 4.57
CA LYS A 25 11.05 18.47 4.46
C LYS A 25 11.43 18.01 3.04
N SER A 26 12.61 18.38 2.56
CA SER A 26 13.07 18.03 1.20
C SER A 26 13.00 16.53 0.91
N GLN A 27 13.42 15.69 1.86
CA GLN A 27 13.35 14.23 1.74
C GLN A 27 11.91 13.72 1.66
N SER A 28 11.01 14.20 2.52
CA SER A 28 9.59 13.81 2.51
C SER A 28 8.86 14.29 1.26
N ARG A 29 9.18 15.48 0.75
CA ARG A 29 8.65 15.96 -0.53
C ARG A 29 9.08 15.06 -1.68
N ARG A 30 10.37 14.74 -1.75
CA ARG A 30 10.91 13.82 -2.75
C ARG A 30 10.28 12.44 -2.65
N ARG A 31 10.05 11.93 -1.44
CA ARG A 31 9.35 10.67 -1.20
C ARG A 31 7.90 10.71 -1.73
N LEU A 32 7.16 11.78 -1.45
CA LEU A 32 5.81 11.98 -1.95
C LEU A 32 5.74 11.97 -3.48
N GLU A 33 6.71 12.63 -4.14
CA GLU A 33 6.81 12.59 -5.60
C GLU A 33 7.01 11.15 -6.10
N ILE A 34 7.93 10.38 -5.52
CA ILE A 34 8.16 8.97 -5.90
C ILE A 34 6.89 8.16 -5.73
N ASP A 35 6.24 8.29 -4.57
CA ASP A 35 5.06 7.53 -4.21
C ASP A 35 3.89 7.82 -5.16
N ILE A 36 3.61 9.10 -5.45
CA ILE A 36 2.57 9.48 -6.41
C ILE A 36 2.89 8.97 -7.82
N LEU A 37 4.14 9.10 -8.27
CA LEU A 37 4.54 8.58 -9.58
C LEU A 37 4.46 7.07 -9.66
N ALA A 38 4.82 6.35 -8.60
CA ALA A 38 4.71 4.90 -8.53
C ALA A 38 3.26 4.44 -8.64
N LEU A 39 2.32 5.18 -8.04
CA LEU A 39 0.88 4.95 -8.17
C LEU A 39 0.39 5.23 -9.60
N CYS A 40 0.69 6.41 -10.16
CA CYS A 40 0.20 6.81 -11.49
C CYS A 40 0.79 5.97 -12.64
N THR A 41 2.00 5.42 -12.47
CA THR A 41 2.65 4.56 -13.47
C THR A 41 2.28 3.09 -13.34
N GLY A 42 1.61 2.69 -12.26
CA GLY A 42 1.26 1.29 -11.98
C GLY A 42 2.39 0.45 -11.37
N MET A 43 3.51 1.06 -10.95
CA MET A 43 4.57 0.36 -10.22
C MET A 43 4.10 -0.08 -8.82
N ARG A 44 3.24 0.70 -8.18
CA ARG A 44 2.62 0.38 -6.89
C ARG A 44 1.11 0.60 -6.98
N PRO A 45 0.27 -0.27 -6.41
CA PRO A 45 -1.16 -0.01 -6.29
C PRO A 45 -1.50 0.84 -5.05
N VAL A 46 -0.67 0.73 -4.00
CA VAL A 46 -0.86 1.36 -2.68
C VAL A 46 0.49 1.75 -2.10
N VAL A 47 0.51 2.88 -1.39
CA VAL A 47 1.62 3.34 -0.57
C VAL A 47 1.08 3.85 0.76
N MET A 48 1.76 3.53 1.86
CA MET A 48 1.46 4.08 3.18
C MET A 48 2.20 5.41 3.34
N ILE A 49 1.54 6.41 3.93
CA ILE A 49 2.14 7.72 4.17
C ILE A 49 2.37 7.91 5.67
N ASP A 50 3.63 7.79 6.08
CA ASP A 50 4.08 7.95 7.47
C ASP A 50 4.86 9.27 7.69
N TYR A 51 4.86 10.15 6.67
CA TYR A 51 5.56 11.42 6.69
C TYR A 51 4.63 12.62 6.46
N GLY A 52 5.11 13.80 6.86
CA GLY A 52 4.46 15.08 6.51
C GLY A 52 3.38 15.58 7.48
N GLY A 53 3.10 14.87 8.57
CA GLY A 53 2.15 15.33 9.59
C GLY A 53 1.78 14.27 10.61
N LYS A 54 0.74 14.54 11.39
CA LYS A 54 0.02 13.60 12.24
C LYS A 54 -1.45 13.56 11.79
N MET A 55 -2.16 12.50 12.13
CA MET A 55 -3.61 12.46 11.97
C MET A 55 -4.29 13.37 13.01
N PRO A 56 -5.39 14.08 12.65
CA PRO A 56 -6.09 14.07 11.36
C PRO A 56 -5.55 15.08 10.33
N GLU A 57 -4.64 15.98 10.68
CA GLU A 57 -4.21 17.06 9.76
C GLU A 57 -3.50 16.55 8.51
N LEU A 58 -2.83 15.40 8.61
CA LEU A 58 -2.22 14.71 7.48
C LEU A 58 -3.27 14.29 6.45
N GLN A 59 -4.39 13.73 6.91
CA GLN A 59 -5.52 13.35 6.06
C GLN A 59 -6.09 14.57 5.34
N ASP A 60 -6.37 15.66 6.06
CA ASP A 60 -6.91 16.88 5.46
C ASP A 60 -6.00 17.44 4.37
N ARG A 61 -4.68 17.45 4.61
CA ARG A 61 -3.69 17.92 3.64
C ARG A 61 -3.58 17.01 2.42
N LEU A 62 -3.58 15.69 2.63
CA LEU A 62 -3.58 14.73 1.52
C LEU A 62 -4.85 14.85 0.69
N CYS A 63 -6.02 14.90 1.32
CA CYS A 63 -7.30 15.11 0.64
C CYS A 63 -7.32 16.42 -0.15
N ALA A 64 -6.83 17.53 0.43
CA ALA A 64 -6.72 18.80 -0.27
C ALA A 64 -5.75 18.74 -1.45
N LEU A 65 -4.62 18.03 -1.33
CA LEU A 65 -3.67 17.81 -2.41
C LEU A 65 -4.30 17.01 -3.55
N ILE A 66 -4.90 15.85 -3.25
CA ILE A 66 -5.53 14.96 -4.24
C ILE A 66 -6.63 15.71 -5.01
N LYS A 67 -7.51 16.43 -4.31
CA LYS A 67 -8.54 17.29 -4.93
C LYS A 67 -7.96 18.30 -5.91
N LEU A 68 -6.80 18.88 -5.58
CA LEU A 68 -6.21 19.95 -6.37
C LEU A 68 -5.45 19.44 -7.60
N ILE A 69 -4.73 18.32 -7.47
CA ILE A 69 -4.02 17.72 -8.61
C ILE A 69 -4.99 17.08 -9.61
N GLN A 70 -6.09 16.46 -9.14
CA GLN A 70 -7.12 15.87 -10.00
C GLN A 70 -7.84 16.90 -10.86
N LYS A 71 -8.07 18.10 -10.32
CA LYS A 71 -8.66 19.22 -11.08
C LYS A 71 -7.74 19.75 -12.17
N GLN A 72 -6.43 19.57 -12.02
CA GLN A 72 -5.42 20.12 -12.93
C GLN A 72 -4.97 19.13 -13.99
N SER A 73 -5.01 17.82 -13.72
CA SER A 73 -4.57 16.80 -14.67
C SER A 73 -5.32 15.48 -14.51
N PRO A 74 -5.77 14.85 -15.62
CA PRO A 74 -6.44 13.55 -15.58
C PRO A 74 -5.52 12.40 -15.16
N ILE A 75 -4.19 12.60 -15.16
CA ILE A 75 -3.21 11.61 -14.70
C ILE A 75 -3.53 11.12 -13.28
N PHE A 76 -4.09 12.00 -12.44
CA PHE A 76 -4.37 11.74 -11.03
C PHE A 76 -5.81 11.27 -10.75
N GLU A 77 -6.64 11.10 -11.78
CA GLU A 77 -8.08 10.79 -11.66
C GLU A 77 -8.35 9.62 -10.71
N HIS A 78 -7.52 8.58 -10.76
CA HIS A 78 -7.72 7.35 -10.01
C HIS A 78 -7.07 7.34 -8.62
N LEU A 79 -6.44 8.43 -8.20
CA LEU A 79 -5.83 8.51 -6.88
C LEU A 79 -6.88 8.79 -5.80
N LYS A 80 -6.80 8.07 -4.68
CA LYS A 80 -7.63 8.35 -3.50
C LYS A 80 -6.81 8.23 -2.22
N VAL A 81 -7.29 8.92 -1.17
CA VAL A 81 -6.82 8.73 0.20
C VAL A 81 -7.64 7.62 0.83
N MET A 82 -6.98 6.64 1.43
CA MET A 82 -7.61 5.56 2.17
C MET A 82 -7.07 5.53 3.59
N VAL A 83 -7.92 5.33 4.58
CA VAL A 83 -7.52 5.16 5.99
C VAL A 83 -8.00 3.81 6.49
N VAL A 84 -7.13 3.13 7.25
CA VAL A 84 -7.45 1.91 7.98
C VAL A 84 -6.88 2.07 9.39
N GLU A 85 -7.75 2.14 10.38
CA GLU A 85 -7.39 2.48 11.75
C GLU A 85 -6.64 3.82 11.80
N ASP A 86 -5.44 3.86 12.39
CA ASP A 86 -4.61 5.06 12.48
C ASP A 86 -3.63 5.20 11.30
N MET A 87 -3.73 4.33 10.29
CA MET A 87 -2.85 4.31 9.12
C MET A 87 -3.51 4.97 7.91
N ILE A 88 -2.71 5.76 7.18
CA ILE A 88 -3.16 6.48 5.98
C ILE A 88 -2.38 6.03 4.75
N TYR A 89 -3.10 5.85 3.66
CA TYR A 89 -2.59 5.33 2.41
C TYR A 89 -3.01 6.23 1.25
N LEU A 90 -2.13 6.33 0.25
CA LEU A 90 -2.51 6.74 -1.09
C LEU A 90 -2.67 5.51 -1.97
N ILE A 91 -3.78 5.44 -2.68
CA ILE A 91 -4.12 4.30 -3.53
C ILE A 91 -4.36 4.75 -4.96
N HIS A 92 -4.06 3.89 -5.91
CA HIS A 92 -4.60 3.98 -7.26
C HIS A 92 -5.75 2.98 -7.37
N VAL A 93 -7.00 3.45 -7.45
CA VAL A 93 -8.20 2.60 -7.32
C VAL A 93 -8.20 1.42 -8.29
N LYS A 94 -7.88 1.65 -9.57
CA LYS A 94 -7.79 0.56 -10.57
C LYS A 94 -6.65 -0.43 -10.27
N GLY A 95 -5.44 0.07 -10.01
CA GLY A 95 -4.30 -0.78 -9.66
C GLY A 95 -4.52 -1.60 -8.39
N LEU A 96 -5.22 -1.04 -7.38
CA LEU A 96 -5.61 -1.77 -6.18
C LEU A 96 -6.62 -2.87 -6.51
N SER A 97 -7.64 -2.60 -7.33
CA SER A 97 -8.62 -3.62 -7.74
C SER A 97 -7.95 -4.81 -8.47
N GLU A 98 -7.01 -4.53 -9.38
CA GLU A 98 -6.24 -5.56 -10.09
C GLU A 98 -5.36 -6.37 -9.13
N TYR A 99 -4.74 -5.70 -8.16
CA TYR A 99 -3.91 -6.35 -7.13
C TYR A 99 -4.72 -7.26 -6.20
N ILE A 100 -5.88 -6.80 -5.72
CA ILE A 100 -6.74 -7.62 -4.85
C ILE A 100 -7.18 -8.88 -5.58
N ARG A 101 -7.55 -8.76 -6.86
CA ARG A 101 -7.93 -9.90 -7.70
C ARG A 101 -6.78 -10.89 -7.86
N SER A 102 -5.57 -10.42 -8.24
CA SER A 102 -4.42 -11.31 -8.43
C SER A 102 -3.95 -11.97 -7.13
N SER A 103 -4.12 -11.27 -6.00
CA SER A 103 -3.86 -11.81 -4.66
C SER A 103 -4.85 -12.92 -4.29
N LEU A 104 -6.13 -12.78 -4.64
CA LEU A 104 -7.17 -13.77 -4.35
C LEU A 104 -7.15 -14.97 -5.30
N SER A 105 -6.73 -14.76 -6.57
CA SER A 105 -6.58 -15.84 -7.55
C SER A 105 -5.29 -16.65 -7.37
N LEU A 106 -4.47 -16.31 -6.36
CA LEU A 106 -3.17 -16.93 -6.08
C LEU A 106 -2.17 -16.82 -7.25
N GLU A 107 -2.40 -15.87 -8.18
CA GLU A 107 -1.44 -15.56 -9.25
C GLU A 107 -0.12 -15.04 -8.68
N VAL A 108 -0.17 -14.37 -7.53
CA VAL A 108 0.99 -13.89 -6.78
C VAL A 108 1.06 -14.64 -5.45
N PRO A 109 2.01 -15.58 -5.26
CA PRO A 109 2.12 -16.33 -4.03
C PRO A 109 2.56 -15.41 -2.88
N LEU A 110 1.73 -15.34 -1.83
CA LEU A 110 2.05 -14.67 -0.58
C LEU A 110 2.67 -15.67 0.39
N LEU A 111 3.86 -15.35 0.91
CA LEU A 111 4.49 -16.11 1.97
C LEU A 111 4.21 -15.46 3.31
N PHE A 112 3.98 -16.29 4.33
CA PHE A 112 3.73 -15.81 5.68
C PHE A 112 4.87 -16.21 6.60
N VAL A 113 5.26 -15.30 7.49
CA VAL A 113 6.15 -15.60 8.61
C VAL A 113 5.29 -15.66 9.85
N ASP A 114 5.19 -16.85 10.45
CA ASP A 114 4.61 -17.01 11.78
C ASP A 114 5.55 -16.39 12.81
N LEU A 115 5.03 -15.39 13.54
CA LEU A 115 5.73 -14.70 14.63
C LEU A 115 5.18 -15.04 16.01
N GLU A 116 4.17 -15.90 16.13
CA GLU A 116 3.61 -16.31 17.43
C GLU A 116 4.56 -17.23 18.20
N HIS A 117 5.47 -17.91 17.48
CA HIS A 117 6.40 -18.90 18.04
C HIS A 117 7.87 -18.54 17.78
N ASP A 118 8.74 -18.83 18.76
CA ASP A 118 10.20 -18.83 18.58
C ASP A 118 10.70 -20.28 18.33
N PRO A 119 11.50 -20.53 17.27
CA PRO A 119 11.89 -19.59 16.22
C PRO A 119 10.75 -19.28 15.25
N PRO A 120 10.72 -18.05 14.66
CA PRO A 120 9.83 -17.72 13.56
C PRO A 120 9.93 -18.72 12.41
N LYS A 121 8.83 -18.96 11.70
CA LYS A 121 8.79 -19.94 10.60
C LYS A 121 8.07 -19.40 9.38
N MET A 122 8.57 -19.77 8.20
CA MET A 122 7.86 -19.57 6.94
C MET A 122 6.72 -20.58 6.83
N ILE A 123 5.50 -20.10 6.59
CA ILE A 123 4.30 -20.92 6.35
C ILE A 123 3.68 -20.54 5.00
N THR A 124 3.15 -21.55 4.30
CA THR A 124 2.53 -21.40 2.98
C THR A 124 1.01 -21.61 2.99
N GLN A 125 0.46 -22.10 4.11
CA GLN A 125 -0.97 -22.42 4.26
C GLN A 125 -1.61 -21.57 5.36
N ALA A 126 -1.68 -20.25 5.14
CA ALA A 126 -2.34 -19.35 6.09
C ALA A 126 -3.82 -19.71 6.33
N GLU A 127 -4.47 -20.36 5.36
CA GLU A 127 -5.84 -20.88 5.45
C GLU A 127 -6.08 -21.80 6.66
N ASN A 128 -5.05 -22.46 7.18
CA ASN A 128 -5.17 -23.35 8.33
C ASN A 128 -5.12 -22.62 9.68
N SER A 129 -4.84 -21.32 9.68
CA SER A 129 -4.78 -20.50 10.89
C SER A 129 -6.03 -19.61 11.03
N PRO A 130 -6.54 -19.37 12.25
CA PRO A 130 -7.65 -18.44 12.46
C PRO A 130 -7.37 -17.04 11.91
N VAL A 131 -6.14 -16.53 12.08
CA VAL A 131 -5.71 -15.21 11.58
C VAL A 131 -5.74 -15.18 10.05
N GLY A 132 -5.22 -16.21 9.39
CA GLY A 132 -5.23 -16.28 7.92
C GLY A 132 -6.63 -16.39 7.32
N MET A 133 -7.56 -17.13 7.95
CA MET A 133 -8.96 -17.15 7.51
C MET A 133 -9.64 -15.78 7.62
N GLN A 134 -9.34 -15.02 8.69
CA GLN A 134 -9.84 -13.66 8.84
C GLN A 134 -9.19 -12.69 7.84
N LEU A 135 -7.89 -12.86 7.55
CA LEU A 135 -7.22 -12.09 6.50
C LEU A 135 -7.90 -12.32 5.14
N ILE A 136 -8.18 -13.57 4.76
CA ILE A 136 -8.91 -13.88 3.51
C ILE A 136 -10.31 -13.23 3.51
N SER A 137 -10.98 -13.18 4.66
CA SER A 137 -12.27 -12.50 4.79
C SER A 137 -12.15 -10.99 4.53
N ILE A 138 -11.10 -10.35 5.06
CA ILE A 138 -10.77 -8.95 4.77
C ILE A 138 -10.43 -8.78 3.28
N GLN A 139 -9.62 -9.66 2.68
CA GLN A 139 -9.28 -9.59 1.24
C GLN A 139 -10.54 -9.65 0.36
N LYS A 140 -11.49 -10.54 0.69
CA LYS A 140 -12.79 -10.64 0.02
C LYS A 140 -13.62 -9.37 0.22
N PHE A 141 -13.62 -8.80 1.43
CA PHE A 141 -14.28 -7.52 1.69
C PHE A 141 -13.71 -6.40 0.81
N PHE A 142 -12.38 -6.27 0.73
CA PHE A 142 -11.72 -5.35 -0.20
C PHE A 142 -12.13 -5.60 -1.66
N SER A 143 -12.26 -6.86 -2.09
CA SER A 143 -12.73 -7.19 -3.43
C SER A 143 -14.16 -6.71 -3.72
N THR A 144 -15.02 -6.61 -2.70
CA THR A 144 -16.38 -6.05 -2.88
C THR A 144 -16.38 -4.54 -2.99
N LEU A 145 -15.43 -3.86 -2.34
CA LEU A 145 -15.31 -2.39 -2.36
C LEU A 145 -14.63 -1.86 -3.62
N PHE A 146 -13.75 -2.66 -4.22
CA PHE A 146 -12.98 -2.28 -5.41
C PHE A 146 -13.30 -3.23 -6.59
N PRO A 147 -14.51 -3.14 -7.18
CA PRO A 147 -14.90 -3.98 -8.31
C PRO A 147 -14.14 -3.62 -9.61
N GLN A 148 -14.03 -4.60 -10.51
CA GLN A 148 -13.27 -4.51 -11.77
C GLN A 148 -13.86 -3.48 -12.74
N ASP A 149 -15.19 -3.37 -12.79
CA ASP A 149 -15.88 -2.24 -13.40
C ASP A 149 -15.91 -1.14 -12.35
N GLY A 150 -14.94 -0.21 -12.44
CA GLY A 150 -14.64 0.78 -11.40
C GLY A 150 -15.89 1.36 -10.74
N ILE A 151 -15.81 1.63 -9.42
CA ILE A 151 -16.88 2.12 -8.54
C ILE A 151 -17.98 2.80 -9.37
N LYS A 152 -19.09 2.10 -9.62
CA LYS A 152 -20.24 2.72 -10.28
C LYS A 152 -20.60 3.96 -9.49
N ASP A 153 -20.65 5.11 -10.18
CA ASP A 153 -21.02 6.42 -9.63
C ASP A 153 -22.36 6.41 -8.86
N ASP A 154 -23.14 5.34 -8.96
CA ASP A 154 -24.41 5.15 -8.27
C ASP A 154 -24.29 5.11 -6.72
N LEU A 155 -23.10 4.88 -6.15
CA LEU A 155 -22.86 5.03 -4.70
C LEU A 155 -22.56 6.48 -4.27
N LEU A 156 -22.39 7.41 -5.21
CA LEU A 156 -22.06 8.83 -4.94
C LEU A 156 -23.28 9.76 -4.98
N SER A 157 -24.48 9.23 -5.28
CA SER A 157 -25.73 9.98 -5.37
C SER A 157 -26.60 9.79 -4.13
N CYS A 158 -26.27 10.48 -3.04
CA CYS A 158 -27.22 10.70 -1.94
C CYS A 158 -28.25 11.77 -2.34
N HIS A 159 -29.13 11.48 -3.30
CA HIS A 159 -30.32 12.29 -3.50
C HIS A 159 -31.41 11.89 -2.50
N ARG A 160 -31.51 12.70 -1.45
CA ARG A 160 -32.63 12.80 -0.50
C ARG A 160 -33.97 12.58 -1.21
N THR A 161 -34.62 11.45 -0.95
CA THR A 161 -36.07 11.33 -1.07
C THR A 161 -36.57 10.60 0.16
N GLU A 162 -37.26 11.34 1.03
CA GLU A 162 -38.02 10.80 2.15
C GLU A 162 -39.12 9.89 1.59
N SER A 163 -39.14 8.62 2.01
CA SER A 163 -40.33 7.78 1.91
C SER A 163 -40.36 6.81 3.08
N MET A 164 -41.33 7.01 3.97
CA MET A 164 -41.68 6.08 5.05
C MET A 164 -42.06 4.69 4.51
N GLY A 165 -41.68 3.66 5.25
CA GLY A 165 -42.22 2.30 5.11
C GLY A 165 -41.40 1.27 5.89
N ASP A 166 -41.95 0.82 7.03
CA ASP A 166 -41.46 -0.27 7.88
C ASP A 166 -41.12 -1.56 7.11
N ALA A 167 -39.97 -2.19 7.43
CA ALA A 167 -39.88 -3.61 7.80
C ALA A 167 -38.44 -4.00 8.15
N THR A 168 -38.32 -4.70 9.28
CA THR A 168 -37.10 -5.25 9.90
C THR A 168 -36.21 -6.07 8.96
N SER A 169 -34.98 -5.61 8.73
CA SER A 169 -33.80 -6.45 8.53
C SER A 169 -32.56 -5.71 9.03
N SER A 170 -31.94 -6.22 10.09
CA SER A 170 -30.73 -5.66 10.68
C SER A 170 -29.52 -6.04 9.83
N THR A 171 -29.40 -5.42 8.66
CA THR A 171 -28.12 -5.33 7.96
C THR A 171 -27.50 -4.05 8.48
N HIS A 172 -26.35 -4.12 9.15
CA HIS A 172 -25.61 -2.93 9.57
C HIS A 172 -25.34 -2.07 8.32
N GLU A 173 -26.17 -1.06 8.10
CA GLU A 173 -25.95 0.00 7.12
C GLU A 173 -24.72 0.78 7.60
N PHE A 174 -23.54 0.34 7.17
CA PHE A 174 -22.35 1.15 7.27
C PHE A 174 -22.54 2.34 6.33
N VAL A 175 -22.89 3.48 6.93
CA VAL A 175 -22.93 4.78 6.25
C VAL A 175 -21.51 5.14 5.85
N THR A 176 -21.06 4.62 4.71
CA THR A 176 -19.91 5.15 3.99
C THR A 176 -20.31 6.51 3.43
N SER A 177 -20.25 7.55 4.26
CA SER A 177 -20.29 8.94 3.81
C SER A 177 -18.99 9.24 3.06
N GLN A 178 -18.78 8.58 1.92
CA GLN A 178 -17.60 8.72 1.08
C GLN A 178 -17.68 10.05 0.35
N SER A 179 -16.87 11.02 0.77
CA SER A 179 -16.47 12.08 -0.15
C SER A 179 -15.69 11.44 -1.31
N SER A 180 -15.80 11.98 -2.52
CA SER A 180 -15.20 11.40 -3.75
C SER A 180 -13.73 10.98 -3.60
N GLU A 181 -12.95 11.65 -2.74
CA GLU A 181 -11.50 11.51 -2.65
C GLU A 181 -10.99 10.73 -1.41
N PHE A 182 -11.88 10.31 -0.50
CA PHE A 182 -11.52 9.68 0.77
C PHE A 182 -12.33 8.41 1.05
N ILE A 183 -11.63 7.36 1.47
CA ILE A 183 -12.21 6.07 1.85
C ILE A 183 -11.77 5.73 3.28
N ASP A 184 -12.72 5.57 4.19
CA ASP A 184 -12.45 5.06 5.53
C ASP A 184 -12.85 3.58 5.61
N LEU A 185 -11.86 2.73 5.88
CA LEU A 185 -12.03 1.29 6.06
C LEU A 185 -11.62 0.84 7.46
N SER A 186 -11.55 1.74 8.44
CA SER A 186 -11.18 1.40 9.81
C SER A 186 -12.11 0.36 10.44
N SER A 187 -13.37 0.29 9.97
CA SER A 187 -14.33 -0.74 10.37
C SER A 187 -13.91 -2.17 9.99
N CYS A 188 -13.07 -2.36 8.97
CA CYS A 188 -12.69 -3.70 8.49
C CYS A 188 -11.78 -4.45 9.48
N MET A 189 -11.16 -3.72 10.40
CA MET A 189 -10.31 -4.26 11.46
C MET A 189 -11.02 -4.35 12.81
N HIS A 190 -12.31 -4.01 12.90
CA HIS A 190 -13.03 -4.12 14.17
C HIS A 190 -13.27 -5.60 14.53
N ASN A 191 -12.86 -5.99 15.74
CA ASN A 191 -13.01 -7.34 16.29
C ASN A 191 -12.36 -8.45 15.43
N THR A 192 -11.30 -8.12 14.69
CA THR A 192 -10.47 -9.12 13.98
C THR A 192 -9.24 -9.50 14.80
N LEU A 193 -8.72 -10.70 14.57
CA LEU A 193 -7.41 -11.15 15.06
C LEU A 193 -6.27 -10.67 14.15
N VAL A 194 -6.58 -10.21 12.94
CA VAL A 194 -5.59 -9.69 12.00
C VAL A 194 -4.99 -8.41 12.57
N THR A 195 -3.66 -8.29 12.55
CA THR A 195 -2.97 -7.10 13.03
C THR A 195 -2.64 -6.15 11.88
N VAL A 196 -2.46 -4.87 12.18
CA VAL A 196 -2.06 -3.85 11.19
C VAL A 196 -0.78 -4.24 10.44
N PRO A 197 0.28 -4.79 11.08
CA PRO A 197 1.46 -5.28 10.36
C PRO A 197 1.14 -6.38 9.32
N THR A 198 0.23 -7.32 9.63
CA THR A 198 -0.23 -8.33 8.67
C THR A 198 -0.97 -7.68 7.50
N LEU A 199 -1.90 -6.77 7.78
CA LEU A 199 -2.63 -6.05 6.74
C LEU A 199 -1.69 -5.24 5.85
N ASN A 200 -0.74 -4.52 6.44
CA ASN A 200 0.25 -3.71 5.73
C ASN A 200 1.12 -4.54 4.81
N GLY A 201 1.60 -5.70 5.27
CA GLY A 201 2.41 -6.60 4.44
C GLY A 201 1.65 -7.01 3.17
N TRP A 202 0.38 -7.37 3.31
CA TRP A 202 -0.47 -7.67 2.16
C TRP A 202 -0.75 -6.43 1.32
N LEU A 203 -1.36 -5.39 1.89
CA LEU A 203 -1.83 -4.21 1.17
C LEU A 203 -0.72 -3.47 0.40
N LEU A 204 0.50 -3.42 0.95
CA LEU A 204 1.66 -2.79 0.33
C LEU A 204 2.32 -3.65 -0.75
N GLY A 205 1.84 -4.88 -0.94
CA GLY A 205 2.29 -5.80 -1.97
C GLY A 205 3.61 -6.49 -1.65
N TYR A 206 3.89 -6.76 -0.37
CA TYR A 206 5.12 -7.46 0.01
C TYR A 206 4.99 -8.96 -0.26
N PRO A 207 6.08 -9.62 -0.73
CA PRO A 207 6.05 -11.05 -1.00
C PRO A 207 6.05 -11.89 0.29
N VAL A 208 6.49 -11.30 1.40
CA VAL A 208 6.57 -11.90 2.73
C VAL A 208 5.78 -11.04 3.71
N VAL A 209 4.82 -11.65 4.39
CA VAL A 209 3.89 -11.00 5.31
C VAL A 209 4.02 -11.60 6.69
N TYR A 210 4.12 -10.76 7.71
CA TYR A 210 4.14 -11.22 9.10
C TYR A 210 2.73 -11.61 9.53
N LEU A 211 2.59 -12.79 10.13
CA LEU A 211 1.33 -13.34 10.60
C LEU A 211 1.42 -13.64 12.08
N PHE A 212 0.57 -12.97 12.86
CA PHE A 212 0.37 -13.20 14.28
C PHE A 212 -0.95 -12.55 14.68
N SER A 213 -1.61 -13.09 15.69
CA SER A 213 -2.86 -12.55 16.22
C SER A 213 -2.63 -11.38 17.18
N THR A 214 -3.70 -10.62 17.44
CA THR A 214 -3.73 -9.56 18.45
C THR A 214 -3.37 -10.04 19.86
N GLU A 215 -3.51 -11.33 20.15
CA GLU A 215 -3.16 -11.93 21.45
C GLU A 215 -1.64 -12.14 21.60
N HIS A 216 -0.92 -12.26 20.47
CA HIS A 216 0.51 -12.58 20.41
C HIS A 216 1.38 -11.39 19.99
N ILE A 217 0.89 -10.15 20.14
CA ILE A 217 1.65 -8.93 19.78
C ILE A 217 2.98 -8.86 20.55
N ALA A 218 2.97 -9.15 21.85
CA ALA A 218 4.18 -9.11 22.68
C ALA A 218 5.23 -10.15 22.23
N ASP A 219 4.77 -11.35 21.89
CA ASP A 219 5.62 -12.43 21.38
C ASP A 219 6.21 -12.05 20.02
N ALA A 220 5.39 -11.50 19.12
CA ALA A 220 5.84 -11.04 17.81
C ALA A 220 6.88 -9.92 17.90
N ILE A 221 6.68 -8.95 18.79
CA ILE A 221 7.66 -7.89 19.07
C ILE A 221 8.98 -8.48 19.57
N TYR A 222 8.92 -9.40 20.53
CA TYR A 222 10.12 -10.07 21.05
C TYR A 222 10.85 -10.86 19.96
N ASN A 223 10.11 -11.62 19.16
CA ASN A 223 10.62 -12.47 18.10
C ASN A 223 11.24 -11.69 16.94
N LEU A 224 10.78 -10.47 16.67
CA LEU A 224 11.43 -9.59 15.70
C LEU A 224 12.61 -8.81 16.32
N SER A 225 12.45 -8.30 17.55
CA SER A 225 13.45 -7.42 18.17
C SER A 225 14.75 -8.13 18.53
N THR A 226 14.69 -9.45 18.76
CA THR A 226 15.84 -10.26 19.16
C THR A 226 16.60 -10.88 17.99
N LYS A 227 16.08 -10.77 16.76
CA LYS A 227 16.66 -11.40 15.57
C LYS A 227 17.23 -10.34 14.65
N SER A 228 18.30 -10.71 13.94
CA SER A 228 18.76 -9.91 12.80
C SER A 228 17.72 -10.00 11.68
N LEU A 229 17.54 -8.92 10.93
CA LEU A 229 16.64 -8.85 9.79
C LEU A 229 17.43 -8.62 8.51
N ARG A 230 16.97 -9.19 7.41
CA ARG A 230 17.37 -8.76 6.07
C ARG A 230 16.33 -7.79 5.53
N ILE A 231 16.78 -6.62 5.12
CA ILE A 231 15.96 -5.58 4.51
C ILE A 231 16.17 -5.66 3.01
N PHE A 232 15.12 -6.03 2.30
CA PHE A 232 15.04 -6.01 0.85
C PHE A 232 14.54 -4.63 0.41
N LYS A 233 15.28 -3.99 -0.48
CA LYS A 233 14.92 -2.68 -1.06
C LYS A 233 14.79 -2.83 -2.56
N ILE A 234 13.66 -2.39 -3.10
CA ILE A 234 13.50 -2.23 -4.53
C ILE A 234 13.81 -0.78 -4.86
N LEU A 235 14.83 -0.58 -5.67
CA LEU A 235 15.32 0.72 -6.11
C LEU A 235 14.94 0.96 -7.56
N VAL A 236 14.55 2.18 -7.88
CA VAL A 236 14.21 2.63 -9.23
C VAL A 236 14.93 3.92 -9.57
N CYS A 237 15.16 4.14 -10.87
CA CYS A 237 15.58 5.45 -11.38
C CYS A 237 14.47 6.03 -12.26
N ARG A 238 14.15 7.31 -12.08
CA ARG A 238 13.24 8.03 -12.97
C ARG A 238 13.93 8.33 -14.30
N ASN A 239 13.18 8.32 -15.39
CA ASN A 239 13.63 8.95 -16.62
C ASN A 239 13.46 10.46 -16.46
N ALA A 240 14.57 11.17 -16.28
CA ALA A 240 14.58 12.63 -16.19
C ALA A 240 15.23 13.24 -17.43
N ALA A 241 14.90 14.50 -17.71
CA ALA A 241 15.63 15.28 -18.69
C ALA A 241 17.15 15.26 -18.37
N PRO A 242 18.05 15.25 -19.38
CA PRO A 242 19.49 14.98 -19.23
C PRO A 242 20.25 15.85 -18.20
N SER A 243 19.66 16.95 -17.73
CA SER A 243 20.25 17.91 -16.80
C SER A 243 20.05 17.57 -15.32
N LYS A 244 19.16 16.65 -14.98
CA LYS A 244 18.92 16.19 -13.60
C LYS A 244 19.48 14.78 -13.48
N GLY A 245 20.63 14.62 -12.82
CA GLY A 245 21.29 13.32 -12.67
C GLY A 245 20.35 12.22 -12.18
N SER A 246 20.45 11.02 -12.76
CA SER A 246 19.66 9.87 -12.32
C SER A 246 20.22 9.34 -11.00
N GLN A 247 19.42 9.40 -9.94
CA GLN A 247 19.74 8.78 -8.66
C GLN A 247 18.81 7.61 -8.43
N LEU A 248 19.34 6.51 -7.90
CA LEU A 248 18.54 5.38 -7.40
C LEU A 248 17.72 5.83 -6.20
N GLU A 249 16.42 5.57 -6.28
CA GLU A 249 15.43 5.93 -5.27
C GLU A 249 14.69 4.69 -4.79
N GLU A 250 14.39 4.62 -3.50
CA GLU A 250 13.68 3.48 -2.94
C GLU A 250 12.21 3.52 -3.36
N LEU A 251 11.73 2.48 -4.04
CA LEU A 251 10.32 2.28 -4.37
C LEU A 251 9.56 1.68 -3.19
N LEU A 252 10.12 0.60 -2.62
CA LEU A 252 9.57 -0.11 -1.47
C LEU A 252 10.68 -0.85 -0.73
N SER A 253 10.44 -1.13 0.54
CA SER A 253 11.27 -2.01 1.33
C SER A 253 10.45 -2.89 2.27
N PHE A 254 10.95 -4.09 2.51
CA PHE A 254 10.36 -5.04 3.46
C PHE A 254 11.46 -5.84 4.15
N SER A 255 11.16 -6.39 5.31
CA SER A 255 12.10 -7.15 6.12
C SER A 255 11.73 -8.62 6.22
N VAL A 256 12.74 -9.48 6.32
CA VAL A 256 12.58 -10.91 6.58
C VAL A 256 13.57 -11.29 7.69
N PRO A 257 13.17 -12.10 8.71
CA PRO A 257 14.11 -12.63 9.68
C PRO A 257 15.31 -13.31 9.01
N TYR A 258 16.51 -13.04 9.51
CA TYR A 258 17.77 -13.48 8.88
C TYR A 258 17.80 -15.00 8.65
N ASP A 259 17.34 -15.76 9.64
CA ASP A 259 17.31 -17.23 9.63
C ASP A 259 16.31 -17.81 8.63
N LEU A 260 15.37 -16.99 8.13
CA LEU A 260 14.33 -17.38 7.17
C LEU A 260 14.63 -16.98 5.74
N SER A 261 15.77 -16.33 5.50
CA SER A 261 16.16 -15.89 4.16
C SER A 261 17.57 -16.37 3.80
N MET A 262 17.92 -16.30 2.52
CA MET A 262 19.30 -16.43 2.01
C MET A 262 19.82 -15.13 1.36
N GLY A 263 19.20 -13.99 1.66
CA GLY A 263 19.62 -12.68 1.16
C GLY A 263 19.31 -12.44 -0.31
N GLY A 264 18.18 -12.96 -0.78
CA GLY A 264 17.74 -12.92 -2.17
C GLY A 264 18.42 -13.96 -3.07
N SER A 265 19.50 -14.57 -2.62
CA SER A 265 20.25 -15.54 -3.41
C SER A 265 19.62 -16.93 -3.32
N LYS A 266 19.21 -17.50 -4.46
CA LYS A 266 18.60 -18.84 -4.56
C LYS A 266 17.23 -18.95 -3.87
N GLU A 267 16.56 -17.83 -3.66
CA GLU A 267 15.21 -17.79 -3.09
C GLU A 267 14.19 -17.65 -4.21
N GLN A 268 13.45 -18.74 -4.49
CA GLN A 268 12.47 -18.76 -5.58
C GLN A 268 11.42 -17.65 -5.45
N TRP A 269 11.02 -17.32 -4.21
CA TRP A 269 10.05 -16.27 -3.94
C TRP A 269 10.61 -14.87 -4.25
N ALA A 270 11.90 -14.64 -3.98
CA ALA A 270 12.55 -13.36 -4.24
C ALA A 270 12.77 -13.16 -5.75
N GLU A 271 13.16 -14.23 -6.44
CA GLU A 271 13.28 -14.26 -7.91
C GLU A 271 11.92 -14.03 -8.59
N ALA A 272 10.88 -14.72 -8.15
CA ALA A 272 9.51 -14.54 -8.67
C ALA A 272 8.98 -13.12 -8.40
N PHE A 273 9.22 -12.59 -7.21
CA PHE A 273 8.84 -11.21 -6.87
C PHE A 273 9.56 -10.19 -7.76
N LEU A 274 10.88 -10.33 -7.94
CA LEU A 274 11.64 -9.44 -8.81
C LEU A 274 11.20 -9.56 -10.27
N ALA A 275 10.92 -10.77 -10.77
CA ALA A 275 10.39 -10.98 -12.12
C ALA A 275 9.03 -10.30 -12.31
N HIS A 276 8.14 -10.40 -11.33
CA HIS A 276 6.85 -9.69 -11.34
C HIS A 276 7.02 -8.16 -11.34
N MET A 277 7.96 -7.64 -10.55
CA MET A 277 8.28 -6.21 -10.54
C MET A 277 8.91 -5.75 -11.86
N GLN A 278 9.74 -6.58 -12.49
CA GLN A 278 10.29 -6.32 -13.82
C GLN A 278 9.20 -6.28 -14.88
N GLU A 279 8.21 -7.17 -14.82
CA GLU A 279 7.06 -7.13 -15.73
C GLU A 279 6.27 -5.82 -15.62
N LYS A 280 6.02 -5.34 -14.40
CA LYS A 280 5.42 -4.03 -14.16
C LYS A 280 6.29 -2.89 -14.70
N TRP A 281 7.59 -2.94 -14.41
CA TRP A 281 8.56 -1.96 -14.87
C TRP A 281 8.62 -1.87 -16.41
N GLU A 282 8.58 -3.01 -17.12
CA GLU A 282 8.56 -3.04 -18.58
C GLU A 282 7.36 -2.28 -19.17
N ARG A 283 6.18 -2.41 -18.56
CA ARG A 283 4.97 -1.69 -18.98
C ARG A 283 5.06 -0.17 -18.75
N CYS A 284 5.93 0.28 -17.84
CA CYS A 284 6.12 1.70 -17.51
C CYS A 284 7.55 2.19 -17.72
N ARG A 285 8.32 1.50 -18.57
CA ARG A 285 9.69 1.86 -18.95
C ARG A 285 9.87 3.32 -19.39
N PRO A 286 8.89 3.99 -20.04
CA PRO A 286 9.04 5.42 -20.36
C PRO A 286 9.18 6.32 -19.13
N ALA A 287 8.67 5.93 -17.96
CA ALA A 287 8.80 6.69 -16.72
C ALA A 287 10.01 6.28 -15.87
N TRP A 288 10.49 5.04 -15.98
CA TRP A 288 11.53 4.47 -15.11
C TRP A 288 12.68 3.84 -15.93
N SER A 289 13.93 4.25 -15.70
CA SER A 289 15.11 3.78 -16.44
C SER A 289 15.69 2.46 -15.94
N SER A 290 15.56 2.18 -14.63
CA SER A 290 16.12 0.99 -14.03
C SER A 290 15.30 0.50 -12.85
N LEU A 291 15.44 -0.78 -12.55
CA LEU A 291 14.88 -1.48 -11.41
C LEU A 291 15.97 -2.41 -10.83
N GLN A 292 16.26 -2.28 -9.55
CA GLN A 292 17.26 -3.09 -8.86
C GLN A 292 16.72 -3.54 -7.50
N MET A 293 17.07 -4.76 -7.07
CA MET A 293 16.86 -5.22 -5.71
C MET A 293 18.20 -5.17 -4.95
N GLU A 294 18.23 -4.50 -3.81
CA GLU A 294 19.35 -4.48 -2.87
C GLU A 294 18.92 -5.19 -1.58
N VAL A 295 19.84 -5.94 -0.98
CA VAL A 295 19.61 -6.59 0.31
C VAL A 295 20.66 -6.09 1.29
N SER A 296 20.19 -5.55 2.41
CA SER A 296 21.03 -5.08 3.52
C SER A 296 20.66 -5.82 4.80
N GLU A 297 21.61 -5.89 5.74
CA GLU A 297 21.38 -6.53 7.04
C GLU A 297 21.12 -5.46 8.11
N CYS A 298 20.21 -5.77 9.02
CA CYS A 298 19.88 -4.97 10.18
C CYS A 298 20.06 -5.83 11.43
N TYR A 299 20.90 -5.35 12.35
CA TYR A 299 21.13 -6.02 13.62
C TYR A 299 19.89 -5.92 14.53
N PRO A 300 19.76 -6.83 15.52
CA PRO A 300 18.65 -6.82 16.46
C PRO A 300 18.50 -5.43 17.10
N GLN A 301 17.28 -4.91 17.07
CA GLN A 301 16.91 -3.62 17.65
C GLN A 301 15.47 -3.68 18.15
N ALA A 302 15.12 -2.82 19.10
CA ALA A 302 13.74 -2.74 19.58
C ALA A 302 12.80 -2.34 18.43
N ILE A 303 11.81 -3.19 18.17
CA ILE A 303 10.77 -2.96 17.17
C ILE A 303 9.48 -2.61 17.89
N VAL A 304 8.78 -1.60 17.38
CA VAL A 304 7.43 -1.24 17.78
C VAL A 304 6.53 -1.60 16.61
N LEU A 305 5.54 -2.45 16.87
CA LEU A 305 4.52 -2.90 15.91
C LEU A 305 3.22 -2.12 16.10
#